data_AF-A0A1G1FQE7-F1
#
_entry.id   AF-A0A1G1FQE7-F1
#
_cell.length_a   1.000
_cell.length_b   1.000
_cell.length_c   1.000
_cell.angle_alpha   90.00
_cell.angle_beta   90.00
_cell.angle_gamma   90.00
#
_symmetry.space_group_name_H-M   'P 1'
#
loop_
_entity.id
_entity.type
_entity.pdbx_description
1 polymer ?
#
loop_
_entity_poly.entity_id
_entity_poly.type
_entity_poly.pdbx_seq_one_letter_code
_entity_poly.pdbx_strand_id
1 'polypeptide(L)'
;MTDPNAKKHRTILQRIARRAMFERGLLPDFSTQALAELETMEGHVAIAGAQTRDLRHLIWCSIDNDDSRDLDQLTVAEALADGAAKIFVAIADVDALVKKDSAIDAHARQNTTSVYTEARIFPMLPEKLSTDLTSLNYASERHAVVVEMEIAPDGSLKRSDVYGALVQNRAKLSYNSLADWLDGNGPMPIEIGEVDGLAENLRLQDRVAQEMKTFRHDHGALTLETVEARLVFDADELKDVSADKGGRAHDIIENFMIAANGVTSRFLFSRKLPSLRRVVRTPKRWDRIVELAAERRYTLPAEPDSKALEQFLTQERAADPVRFPDLSLSVIKLMGPGEYAVRTPGAGADSSNGHFGLAVRDYAHSTAPNRRFPDVITQRLLKSALGGQELPYGHGELESLAKHCTEKEDAAKKVERQVRKSAAAMLLESRVGERFDAIVTGAAAKGTWVRLLHPPIEGRLSSGFDGLDVG
;
A
#
# COMPACT_ATOMS: atom_id res chain seq x y z
N MET A 1 -25.86 19.01 -30.12
CA MET A 1 -26.90 18.44 -29.25
C MET A 1 -26.20 17.49 -28.29
N THR A 2 -26.09 17.87 -27.02
CA THR A 2 -25.49 17.05 -25.97
C THR A 2 -26.45 15.90 -25.62
N ASP A 3 -25.93 14.67 -25.61
CA ASP A 3 -26.68 13.47 -25.25
C ASP A 3 -27.24 13.60 -23.81
N PRO A 4 -28.56 13.44 -23.59
CA PRO A 4 -29.15 13.41 -22.26
C PRO A 4 -28.57 12.32 -21.33
N ASN A 5 -27.90 11.29 -21.87
CA ASN A 5 -27.17 10.28 -21.09
C ASN A 5 -25.84 10.78 -20.51
N ALA A 6 -25.25 11.84 -21.05
CA ALA A 6 -23.93 12.33 -20.64
C ALA A 6 -23.86 12.78 -19.17
N LYS A 7 -25.00 13.04 -18.51
CA LYS A 7 -25.07 13.49 -17.12
C LYS A 7 -25.07 12.37 -16.05
N LYS A 8 -24.72 11.12 -16.38
CA LYS A 8 -24.90 9.99 -15.43
C LYS A 8 -23.74 8.99 -15.30
N HIS A 9 -22.56 9.19 -15.89
CA HIS A 9 -21.47 8.19 -15.77
C HIS A 9 -21.09 7.92 -14.30
N ARG A 10 -20.83 8.96 -13.51
CA ARG A 10 -20.53 8.81 -12.07
C ARG A 10 -21.64 8.07 -11.32
N THR A 11 -22.90 8.46 -11.48
CA THR A 11 -24.06 7.80 -10.84
C THR A 11 -24.21 6.33 -11.24
N ILE A 12 -23.99 6.00 -12.51
CA ILE A 12 -24.02 4.61 -12.99
C ILE A 12 -22.90 3.81 -12.34
N LEU A 13 -21.68 4.35 -12.30
CA LEU A 13 -20.52 3.70 -11.69
C LEU A 13 -20.71 3.52 -10.17
N GLN A 14 -21.30 4.49 -9.47
CA GLN A 14 -21.64 4.34 -8.05
C GLN A 14 -22.63 3.20 -7.80
N ARG A 15 -23.65 3.06 -8.67
CA ARG A 15 -24.61 1.95 -8.59
C ARG A 15 -23.94 0.60 -8.87
N ILE A 16 -23.05 0.55 -9.86
CA ILE A 16 -22.25 -0.65 -10.17
C ILE A 16 -21.36 -1.02 -8.99
N ALA A 17 -20.65 -0.04 -8.41
CA ALA A 17 -19.77 -0.23 -7.28
C ALA A 17 -20.53 -0.79 -6.07
N ARG A 18 -21.65 -0.16 -5.71
CA ARG A 18 -22.49 -0.60 -4.58
C ARG A 18 -23.04 -2.02 -4.77
N ARG A 19 -23.49 -2.35 -5.98
CA ARG A 19 -23.93 -3.72 -6.31
C ARG A 19 -22.77 -4.72 -6.21
N ALA A 20 -21.62 -4.36 -6.76
CA ALA A 20 -20.42 -5.20 -6.76
C ALA A 20 -19.89 -5.48 -5.34
N MET A 21 -20.04 -4.53 -4.41
CA MET A 21 -19.77 -4.71 -2.97
C MET A 21 -20.63 -5.84 -2.40
N PHE A 22 -21.96 -5.75 -2.54
CA PHE A 22 -22.88 -6.77 -2.03
C PHE A 22 -22.65 -8.15 -2.64
N GLU A 23 -22.47 -8.22 -3.97
CA GLU A 23 -22.22 -9.49 -4.69
C GLU A 23 -20.96 -10.21 -4.21
N ARG A 24 -20.03 -9.50 -3.56
CA ARG A 24 -18.77 -10.05 -3.02
C ARG A 24 -18.75 -10.10 -1.49
N GLY A 25 -19.90 -9.90 -0.85
CA GLY A 25 -20.06 -9.96 0.59
C GLY A 25 -19.32 -8.83 1.33
N LEU A 26 -19.16 -7.67 0.71
CA LEU A 26 -18.68 -6.44 1.35
C LEU A 26 -19.89 -5.56 1.70
N LEU A 27 -19.74 -4.73 2.74
CA LEU A 27 -20.76 -3.81 3.21
C LEU A 27 -20.48 -2.40 2.67
N PRO A 28 -21.34 -1.84 1.82
CA PRO A 28 -21.17 -0.47 1.33
C PRO A 28 -21.59 0.61 2.34
N ASP A 29 -22.30 0.23 3.42
CA ASP A 29 -22.75 1.14 4.48
C ASP A 29 -22.46 0.56 5.86
N PHE A 30 -22.30 1.46 6.83
CA PHE A 30 -22.15 1.12 8.24
C PHE A 30 -23.48 0.69 8.85
N SER A 31 -23.41 -0.21 9.83
CA SER A 31 -24.60 -0.62 10.60
C SER A 31 -25.07 0.52 11.52
N THR A 32 -26.34 0.51 11.91
CA THR A 32 -26.87 1.47 12.89
C THR A 32 -26.11 1.40 14.22
N GLN A 33 -25.62 0.22 14.61
CA GLN A 33 -24.81 0.04 15.82
C GLN A 33 -23.44 0.71 15.69
N ALA A 34 -22.78 0.59 14.54
CA ALA A 34 -21.49 1.24 14.28
C ALA A 34 -21.62 2.77 14.25
N LEU A 35 -22.71 3.28 13.66
CA LEU A 35 -23.01 4.72 13.66
C LEU A 35 -23.35 5.21 15.08
N ALA A 36 -24.13 4.46 15.86
CA ALA A 36 -24.41 4.82 17.25
C ALA A 36 -23.14 4.82 18.11
N GLU A 37 -22.24 3.84 17.93
CA GLU A 37 -20.92 3.82 18.58
C GLU A 37 -20.11 5.08 18.24
N LEU A 38 -20.05 5.46 16.95
CA LEU A 38 -19.34 6.65 16.48
C LEU A 38 -19.85 7.96 17.11
N GLU A 39 -21.16 8.09 17.32
CA GLU A 39 -21.74 9.29 17.95
C GLU A 39 -21.32 9.45 19.41
N THR A 40 -20.96 8.37 20.09
CA THR A 40 -20.45 8.41 21.48
C THR A 40 -18.96 8.71 21.57
N MET A 41 -18.23 8.68 20.45
CA MET A 41 -16.79 8.92 20.44
C MET A 41 -16.49 10.42 20.57
N GLU A 42 -15.83 10.78 21.66
CA GLU A 42 -15.23 12.10 21.86
C GLU A 42 -13.80 12.12 21.31
N GLY A 43 -13.41 13.19 20.62
CA GLY A 43 -12.14 13.26 19.90
C GLY A 43 -10.90 13.49 20.77
N HIS A 44 -11.01 13.39 22.08
CA HIS A 44 -9.91 13.55 23.03
C HIS A 44 -9.77 12.27 23.84
N VAL A 45 -9.00 11.30 23.33
CA VAL A 45 -8.61 10.16 24.15
C VAL A 45 -7.61 10.66 25.21
N ALA A 46 -7.94 10.42 26.48
CA ALA A 46 -7.16 10.82 27.63
C ALA A 46 -5.71 10.32 27.57
N ILE A 47 -4.81 11.17 28.08
CA ILE A 47 -3.35 11.03 28.12
C ILE A 47 -2.92 9.76 28.88
N ALA A 48 -2.18 8.91 28.15
CA ALA A 48 -1.10 8.01 28.58
C ALA A 48 -1.33 7.04 29.76
N GLY A 49 -1.12 5.74 29.49
CA GLY A 49 -0.51 4.87 30.48
C GLY A 49 0.94 5.29 30.74
N ALA A 50 1.56 4.85 31.83
CA ALA A 50 2.89 5.26 32.31
C ALA A 50 4.09 5.02 31.34
N GLN A 51 3.86 4.59 30.09
CA GLN A 51 4.87 4.23 29.10
C GLN A 51 4.80 5.05 27.79
N THR A 52 3.88 6.02 27.64
CA THR A 52 3.79 6.84 26.43
C THR A 52 4.87 7.92 26.42
N ARG A 53 5.72 7.96 25.39
CA ARG A 53 6.75 8.99 25.21
C ARG A 53 6.15 10.29 24.65
N ASP A 54 6.71 11.44 24.98
CA ASP A 54 6.35 12.71 24.35
C ASP A 54 7.35 13.07 23.24
N LEU A 55 6.92 12.94 22.00
CA LEU A 55 7.71 13.24 20.80
C LEU A 55 7.13 14.43 20.01
N ARG A 56 6.24 15.23 20.60
CA ARG A 56 5.65 16.41 19.95
C ARG A 56 6.68 17.48 19.58
N HIS A 57 7.85 17.45 20.22
CA HIS A 57 8.96 18.36 19.95
C HIS A 57 9.67 18.08 18.61
N LEU A 58 9.49 16.90 18.01
CA LEU A 58 10.06 16.58 16.70
C LEU A 58 9.24 17.23 15.57
N ILE A 59 9.92 17.50 14.44
CA ILE A 59 9.34 18.14 13.25
C ILE A 59 8.65 17.14 12.31
N TRP A 60 7.71 16.37 12.86
CA TRP A 60 6.93 15.38 12.10
C TRP A 60 6.22 15.97 10.90
N CYS A 61 6.22 15.26 9.77
CA CYS A 61 5.41 15.61 8.60
C CYS A 61 4.70 14.38 8.03
N SER A 62 3.58 14.61 7.34
CA SER A 62 2.91 13.62 6.49
C SER A 62 3.22 13.89 5.02
N ILE A 63 3.35 12.84 4.21
CA ILE A 63 3.54 12.93 2.75
C ILE A 63 2.50 12.01 2.10
N ASP A 64 1.51 12.60 1.43
CA ASP A 64 0.33 11.88 0.93
C ASP A 64 -0.16 12.46 -0.41
N ASN A 65 -1.27 11.96 -0.96
CA ASN A 65 -1.91 12.65 -2.09
C ASN A 65 -2.56 13.95 -1.61
N ASP A 66 -2.73 14.91 -2.52
CA ASP A 66 -3.30 16.23 -2.21
C ASP A 66 -4.66 16.13 -1.49
N ASP A 67 -5.50 15.20 -1.93
CA ASP A 67 -6.86 14.94 -1.47
C ASP A 67 -6.97 13.99 -0.26
N SER A 68 -5.86 13.41 0.19
CA SER A 68 -5.86 12.46 1.32
C SER A 68 -6.20 13.16 2.63
N ARG A 69 -7.08 12.53 3.41
CA ARG A 69 -7.52 13.03 4.74
C ARG A 69 -7.34 11.99 5.85
N ASP A 70 -7.23 10.73 5.49
CA ASP A 70 -6.96 9.57 6.36
C ASP A 70 -5.46 9.34 6.50
N LEU A 71 -4.77 10.29 7.13
CA LEU A 71 -3.31 10.28 7.27
C LEU A 71 -2.90 9.25 8.32
N ASP A 72 -2.43 8.10 7.84
CA ASP A 72 -2.03 6.96 8.68
C ASP A 72 -0.68 7.17 9.38
N GLN A 73 0.19 8.01 8.81
CA GLN A 73 1.62 8.00 9.12
C GLN A 73 2.27 9.39 9.12
N LEU A 74 3.25 9.58 9.99
CA LEU A 74 4.18 10.71 9.99
C LEU A 74 5.63 10.20 9.98
N THR A 75 6.53 11.00 9.42
CA THR A 75 7.96 10.69 9.38
C THR A 75 8.80 11.88 9.84
N VAL A 76 9.94 11.58 10.44
CA VAL A 76 11.01 12.54 10.79
C VAL A 76 12.34 11.80 10.88
N ALA A 77 13.43 12.48 10.55
CA ALA A 77 14.78 11.93 10.68
C ALA A 77 15.67 12.73 11.64
N GLU A 78 16.67 12.07 12.24
CA GLU A 78 17.76 12.70 12.98
C GLU A 78 19.10 12.18 12.44
N ALA A 79 20.02 13.09 12.12
CA ALA A 79 21.37 12.69 11.70
C ALA A 79 22.16 12.12 12.88
N LEU A 80 22.94 11.07 12.63
CA LEU A 80 23.89 10.49 13.58
C LEU A 80 25.33 10.66 13.07
N ALA A 81 26.30 10.21 13.88
CA ALA A 81 27.70 10.17 13.49
C ALA A 81 27.92 9.28 12.25
N ASP A 82 29.00 9.56 11.52
CA ASP A 82 29.49 8.74 10.41
C ASP A 82 28.48 8.52 9.25
N GLY A 83 27.50 9.41 9.11
CA GLY A 83 26.50 9.36 8.02
C GLY A 83 25.28 8.47 8.29
N ALA A 84 25.25 7.80 9.45
CA ALA A 84 24.05 7.09 9.92
C ALA A 84 22.92 8.08 10.24
N ALA A 85 21.68 7.58 10.32
CA ALA A 85 20.52 8.37 10.69
C ALA A 85 19.53 7.56 11.51
N LYS A 86 18.79 8.23 12.39
CA LYS A 86 17.54 7.68 12.94
C LYS A 86 16.38 8.12 12.09
N ILE A 87 15.53 7.18 11.73
CA ILE A 87 14.23 7.42 11.10
C ILE A 87 13.15 7.03 12.09
N PHE A 88 12.19 7.92 12.28
CA PHE A 88 11.00 7.66 13.08
C PHE A 88 9.79 7.63 12.18
N VAL A 89 8.96 6.61 12.36
CA VAL A 89 7.66 6.46 11.69
C VAL A 89 6.59 6.40 12.78
N ALA A 90 5.72 7.40 12.85
CA ALA A 90 4.57 7.40 13.74
C ALA A 90 3.35 6.89 12.98
N ILE A 91 2.62 5.92 13.55
CA ILE A 91 1.44 5.28 12.95
C ILE A 91 0.22 5.60 13.82
N ALA A 92 -0.88 6.03 13.20
CA ALA A 92 -2.15 6.33 13.87
C ALA A 92 -2.60 5.20 14.82
N ASP A 93 -2.94 5.51 16.07
CA ASP A 93 -3.43 4.52 17.04
C ASP A 93 -4.93 4.26 16.91
N VAL A 94 -5.33 3.57 15.84
CA VAL A 94 -6.74 3.21 15.58
C VAL A 94 -7.33 2.31 16.67
N ASP A 95 -6.56 1.37 17.21
CA ASP A 95 -6.98 0.50 18.31
C ASP A 95 -7.32 1.27 19.60
N ALA A 96 -6.81 2.50 19.77
CA ALA A 96 -7.23 3.35 20.89
C ALA A 96 -8.75 3.61 20.89
N LEU A 97 -9.33 3.77 19.70
CA LEU A 97 -10.75 4.11 19.50
C LEU A 97 -11.59 2.93 19.00
N VAL A 98 -11.01 2.02 18.21
CA VAL A 98 -11.70 0.84 17.68
C VAL A 98 -11.34 -0.38 18.51
N LYS A 99 -12.09 -0.62 19.57
CA LYS A 99 -11.87 -1.79 20.45
C LYS A 99 -12.31 -3.09 19.77
N LYS A 100 -11.56 -4.15 20.00
CA LYS A 100 -11.90 -5.50 19.52
C LYS A 100 -13.33 -5.84 19.96
N ASP A 101 -14.11 -6.42 19.05
CA ASP A 101 -15.50 -6.84 19.24
C ASP A 101 -16.52 -5.68 19.38
N SER A 102 -16.13 -4.43 19.12
CA SER A 102 -17.08 -3.32 18.97
C SER A 102 -17.87 -3.38 17.66
N ALA A 103 -18.90 -2.53 17.49
CA ALA A 103 -19.70 -2.52 16.26
C ALA A 103 -18.92 -1.95 15.06
N ILE A 104 -18.06 -0.95 15.30
CA ILE A 104 -17.12 -0.44 14.29
C ILE A 104 -16.07 -1.51 13.96
N ASP A 105 -15.53 -2.22 14.95
CA ASP A 105 -14.61 -3.34 14.73
C ASP A 105 -15.24 -4.45 13.88
N ALA A 106 -16.50 -4.80 14.14
CA ALA A 106 -17.23 -5.78 13.36
C ALA A 106 -17.35 -5.38 11.87
N HIS A 107 -17.60 -4.09 11.58
CA HIS A 107 -17.62 -3.59 10.20
C HIS A 107 -16.20 -3.63 9.58
N ALA A 108 -15.19 -3.16 10.32
CA ALA A 108 -13.80 -3.17 9.87
C ALA A 108 -13.32 -4.60 9.58
N ARG A 109 -13.69 -5.58 10.42
CA ARG A 109 -13.45 -7.00 10.21
C ARG A 109 -14.21 -7.55 9.00
N GLN A 110 -15.45 -7.12 8.75
CA GLN A 110 -16.24 -7.60 7.61
C GLN A 110 -15.64 -7.15 6.27
N ASN A 111 -15.26 -5.88 6.16
CA ASN A 111 -14.72 -5.31 4.92
C ASN A 111 -13.20 -5.52 4.79
N THR A 112 -12.47 -5.55 5.90
CA THR A 112 -11.01 -5.73 6.05
C THR A 112 -10.13 -4.66 5.43
N THR A 113 -10.64 -3.93 4.45
CA THR A 113 -9.93 -2.87 3.73
C THR A 113 -10.92 -1.83 3.23
N SER A 114 -10.46 -0.59 3.09
CA SER A 114 -11.18 0.41 2.30
C SER A 114 -11.18 -0.03 0.83
N VAL A 115 -12.26 0.26 0.10
CA VAL A 115 -12.41 -0.07 -1.33
C VAL A 115 -12.43 1.23 -2.14
N TYR A 116 -11.43 1.41 -2.98
CA TYR A 116 -11.20 2.65 -3.73
C TYR A 116 -11.70 2.49 -5.16
N THR A 117 -12.93 2.93 -5.42
CA THR A 117 -13.47 2.97 -6.78
C THR A 117 -13.44 4.38 -7.33
N GLU A 118 -13.26 4.50 -8.64
CA GLU A 118 -13.20 5.78 -9.39
C GLU A 118 -14.41 6.70 -9.14
N ALA A 119 -15.55 6.13 -8.73
CA ALA A 119 -16.78 6.89 -8.54
C ALA A 119 -17.14 7.17 -7.08
N ARG A 120 -16.59 6.38 -6.14
CA ARG A 120 -16.84 6.45 -4.70
C ARG A 120 -15.86 5.58 -3.93
N ILE A 121 -15.38 6.08 -2.79
CA ILE A 121 -14.63 5.30 -1.81
C ILE A 121 -15.63 4.67 -0.82
N PHE A 122 -15.42 3.40 -0.49
CA PHE A 122 -16.12 2.72 0.61
C PHE A 122 -15.11 2.49 1.73
N PRO A 123 -15.07 3.37 2.75
CA PRO A 123 -14.03 3.31 3.77
C PRO A 123 -14.27 2.13 4.71
N MET A 124 -13.18 1.55 5.22
CA MET A 124 -13.23 0.49 6.23
C MET A 124 -13.78 0.98 7.57
N LEU A 125 -13.47 2.23 7.90
CA LEU A 125 -13.89 2.91 9.12
C LEU A 125 -14.78 4.11 8.77
N PRO A 126 -15.70 4.54 9.65
CA PRO A 126 -16.48 5.74 9.41
C PRO A 126 -15.61 6.98 9.18
N GLU A 127 -15.99 7.87 8.27
CA GLU A 127 -15.15 9.00 7.85
C GLU A 127 -14.74 9.92 9.01
N LYS A 128 -15.65 10.22 9.96
CA LYS A 128 -15.32 11.00 11.17
C LYS A 128 -14.19 10.34 11.96
N LEU A 129 -14.16 9.01 12.02
CA LEU A 129 -13.08 8.29 12.69
C LEU A 129 -11.79 8.39 11.87
N SER A 130 -11.79 7.90 10.63
CA SER A 130 -10.58 7.75 9.81
C SER A 130 -9.95 9.04 9.34
N THR A 131 -10.72 10.13 9.19
CA THR A 131 -10.25 11.41 8.63
C THR A 131 -10.11 12.53 9.67
N ASP A 132 -10.52 12.28 10.92
CA ASP A 132 -10.42 13.24 12.01
C ASP A 132 -9.86 12.61 13.28
N LEU A 133 -10.62 11.72 13.93
CA LEU A 133 -10.27 11.25 15.27
C LEU A 133 -8.96 10.45 15.34
N THR A 134 -8.70 9.59 14.35
CA THR A 134 -7.47 8.78 14.28
C THR A 134 -6.43 9.34 13.30
N SER A 135 -6.85 10.16 12.33
CA SER A 135 -5.94 10.75 11.34
C SER A 135 -4.88 11.62 12.01
N LEU A 136 -3.64 11.51 11.54
CA LEU A 136 -2.50 12.33 11.95
C LEU A 136 -2.53 13.71 11.26
N ASN A 137 -3.68 14.39 11.36
CA ASN A 137 -3.95 15.66 10.70
C ASN A 137 -2.96 16.77 11.09
N TYR A 138 -2.75 17.72 10.17
CA TYR A 138 -1.92 18.91 10.41
C TYR A 138 -2.31 19.62 11.71
N ALA A 139 -1.29 20.10 12.43
CA ALA A 139 -1.38 20.80 13.73
C ALA A 139 -2.07 20.02 14.86
N SER A 140 -2.42 18.75 14.64
CA SER A 140 -3.15 17.93 15.60
C SER A 140 -2.21 17.09 16.45
N GLU A 141 -2.43 17.09 17.77
CA GLU A 141 -1.78 16.15 18.68
C GLU A 141 -2.50 14.81 18.64
N ARG A 142 -1.73 13.72 18.51
CA ARG A 142 -2.27 12.36 18.38
C ARG A 142 -1.39 11.36 19.13
N HIS A 143 -2.03 10.29 19.62
CA HIS A 143 -1.31 9.10 20.04
C HIS A 143 -0.94 8.26 18.82
N ALA A 144 0.27 7.72 18.82
CA ALA A 144 0.78 6.90 17.75
C ALA A 144 1.57 5.72 18.30
N VAL A 145 1.60 4.64 17.51
CA VAL A 145 2.64 3.62 17.64
C VAL A 145 3.82 4.08 16.81
N VAL A 146 4.96 4.33 17.46
CA VAL A 146 6.18 4.78 16.80
C VAL A 146 7.11 3.60 16.57
N VAL A 147 7.63 3.54 15.35
CA VAL A 147 8.72 2.65 14.96
C VAL A 147 9.97 3.50 14.77
N GLU A 148 10.96 3.31 15.64
CA GLU A 148 12.27 3.96 15.57
C GLU A 148 13.26 3.03 14.89
N MET A 149 14.04 3.54 13.94
CA MET A 149 14.98 2.78 13.12
C MET A 149 16.30 3.51 12.99
N GLU A 150 17.40 2.87 13.38
CA GLU A 150 18.76 3.35 13.13
C GLU A 150 19.26 2.73 11.81
N ILE A 151 19.47 3.58 10.81
CA ILE A 151 19.90 3.21 9.47
C ILE A 151 21.36 3.61 9.30
N ALA A 152 22.19 2.67 8.87
CA ALA A 152 23.58 2.94 8.55
C ALA A 152 23.74 3.58 7.16
N PRO A 153 24.93 4.15 6.85
CA PRO A 153 25.19 4.83 5.58
C PRO A 153 25.03 3.94 4.35
N ASP A 154 25.07 2.62 4.52
CA ASP A 154 24.84 1.63 3.47
C ASP A 154 23.35 1.29 3.26
N GLY A 155 22.44 1.98 3.96
CA GLY A 155 21.00 1.71 3.93
C GLY A 155 20.55 0.53 4.79
N SER A 156 21.46 -0.16 5.49
CA SER A 156 21.10 -1.31 6.34
C SER A 156 20.54 -0.88 7.69
N LEU A 157 19.49 -1.57 8.14
CA LEU A 157 18.94 -1.39 9.49
C LEU A 157 19.88 -1.97 10.55
N LYS A 158 20.33 -1.16 11.50
CA LYS A 158 21.21 -1.58 12.61
C LYS A 158 20.44 -1.87 13.89
N ARG A 159 19.55 -0.97 14.29
CA ARG A 159 18.77 -1.05 15.52
C ARG A 159 17.35 -0.58 15.27
N SER A 160 16.43 -1.06 16.08
CA SER A 160 15.05 -0.62 16.03
C SER A 160 14.35 -0.78 17.36
N ASP A 161 13.37 0.07 17.61
CA ASP A 161 12.49 0.00 18.78
C ASP A 161 11.04 0.30 18.37
N VAL A 162 10.08 -0.16 19.17
CA VAL A 162 8.65 0.10 18.97
C VAL A 162 8.05 0.53 20.31
N TYR A 163 7.29 1.61 20.32
CA TYR A 163 6.68 2.14 21.54
C TYR A 163 5.48 3.07 21.25
N GLY A 164 4.67 3.37 22.26
CA GLY A 164 3.61 4.38 22.15
C GLY A 164 4.16 5.79 22.40
N ALA A 165 3.69 6.78 21.63
CA ALA A 165 4.08 8.18 21.81
C ALA A 165 2.96 9.18 21.49
N LEU A 166 3.07 10.39 22.04
CA LEU A 166 2.37 11.58 21.57
C LEU A 166 3.20 12.26 20.48
N VAL A 167 2.56 12.56 19.36
CA VAL A 167 3.16 13.23 18.20
C VAL A 167 2.28 14.41 17.76
N GLN A 168 2.86 15.37 17.05
CA GLN A 168 2.13 16.48 16.46
C GLN A 168 2.60 16.68 15.02
N ASN A 169 1.69 16.59 14.06
CA ASN A 169 2.01 16.83 12.66
C ASN A 169 2.30 18.32 12.43
N ARG A 170 3.52 18.63 12.00
CA ARG A 170 4.00 20.00 11.72
C ARG A 170 3.80 20.42 10.26
N ALA A 171 3.58 19.49 9.33
CA ALA A 171 3.35 19.81 7.92
C ALA A 171 2.64 18.68 7.18
N LYS A 172 1.64 19.02 6.35
CA LYS A 172 1.06 18.11 5.35
C LYS A 172 1.64 18.42 3.99
N LEU A 173 2.41 17.49 3.44
CA LEU A 173 3.06 17.62 2.14
C LEU A 173 2.38 16.72 1.12
N SER A 174 2.43 17.09 -0.15
CA SER A 174 1.97 16.25 -1.24
C SER A 174 3.10 15.58 -2.00
N TYR A 175 2.88 14.35 -2.47
CA TYR A 175 3.88 13.61 -3.22
C TYR A 175 4.42 14.39 -4.43
N ASN A 176 3.52 14.99 -5.22
CA ASN A 176 3.90 15.65 -6.46
C ASN A 176 4.78 16.88 -6.21
N SER A 177 4.32 17.80 -5.34
CA SER A 177 5.05 19.02 -5.04
C SER A 177 6.40 18.76 -4.35
N LEU A 178 6.44 17.76 -3.45
CA LEU A 178 7.67 17.37 -2.78
C LEU A 178 8.66 16.72 -3.74
N ALA A 179 8.20 15.84 -4.64
CA ALA A 179 9.04 15.22 -5.65
C ALA A 179 9.65 16.27 -6.60
N ASP A 180 8.83 17.18 -7.13
CA ASP A 180 9.29 18.25 -8.03
C ASP A 180 10.36 19.13 -7.36
N TRP A 181 10.20 19.48 -6.08
CA TRP A 181 11.20 20.24 -5.33
C TRP A 181 12.49 19.46 -5.09
N LEU A 182 12.39 18.19 -4.66
CA LEU A 182 13.57 17.34 -4.44
C LEU A 182 14.36 17.08 -5.73
N ASP A 183 13.67 17.04 -6.87
CA ASP A 183 14.28 16.88 -8.20
C ASP A 183 14.82 18.19 -8.78
N GLY A 184 14.56 19.34 -8.15
CA GLY A 184 14.96 20.67 -8.63
C GLY A 184 14.12 21.18 -9.81
N ASN A 185 12.97 20.54 -10.08
CA ASN A 185 12.04 20.88 -11.16
C ASN A 185 10.90 21.81 -10.71
N GLY A 186 10.74 22.02 -9.40
CA GLY A 186 9.70 22.87 -8.83
C GLY A 186 10.19 23.74 -7.66
N PRO A 187 9.41 24.76 -7.28
CA PRO A 187 9.69 25.56 -6.10
C PRO A 187 9.53 24.73 -4.82
N MET A 188 10.15 25.17 -3.74
CA MET A 188 9.90 24.60 -2.41
C MET A 188 8.43 24.82 -2.01
N PRO A 189 7.70 23.76 -1.59
CA PRO A 189 6.38 23.91 -1.00
C PRO A 189 6.36 24.90 0.17
N ILE A 190 5.29 25.66 0.30
CA ILE A 190 5.17 26.73 1.31
C ILE A 190 5.24 26.14 2.73
N GLU A 191 4.59 25.01 2.93
CA GLU A 191 4.53 24.26 4.18
C GLU A 191 5.92 23.86 4.69
N ILE A 192 6.89 23.66 3.79
CA ILE A 192 8.30 23.39 4.15
C ILE A 192 8.96 24.64 4.72
N GLY A 193 8.67 25.82 4.14
CA GLY A 193 9.23 27.10 4.59
C GLY A 193 8.64 27.63 5.90
N GLU A 194 7.47 27.13 6.30
CA GLU A 194 6.80 27.50 7.55
C GLU A 194 7.33 26.77 8.79
N VAL A 195 8.14 25.71 8.60
CA VAL A 195 8.67 24.88 9.68
C VAL A 195 10.20 24.90 9.66
N ASP A 196 10.79 25.54 10.66
CA ASP A 196 12.24 25.62 10.83
C ASP A 196 12.90 24.22 10.80
N GLY A 197 13.87 24.04 9.90
CA GLY A 197 14.63 22.79 9.75
C GLY A 197 13.95 21.68 8.94
N LEU A 198 12.70 21.87 8.48
CA LEU A 198 11.97 20.84 7.73
C LEU A 198 12.61 20.56 6.36
N ALA A 199 13.14 21.59 5.69
CA ALA A 199 13.82 21.42 4.41
C ALA A 199 15.06 20.52 4.52
N GLU A 200 15.88 20.72 5.55
CA GLU A 200 17.05 19.90 5.85
C GLU A 200 16.63 18.48 6.25
N ASN A 201 15.56 18.35 7.03
CA ASN A 201 15.03 17.06 7.45
C ASN A 201 14.55 16.22 6.27
N LEU A 202 13.80 16.82 5.33
CA LEU A 202 13.29 16.13 4.15
C LEU A 202 14.42 15.68 3.22
N ARG A 203 15.48 16.49 3.08
CA ARG A 203 16.69 16.07 2.33
C ARG A 203 17.43 14.92 3.02
N LEU A 204 17.46 14.90 4.36
CA LEU A 204 18.00 13.77 5.11
C LEU A 204 17.15 12.52 4.92
N GLN A 205 15.82 12.62 5.03
CA GLN A 205 14.88 11.52 4.81
C GLN A 205 15.04 10.95 3.39
N ASP A 206 15.09 11.83 2.39
CA ASP A 206 15.31 11.45 1.00
C ASP A 206 16.65 10.71 0.80
N ARG A 207 17.78 11.26 1.28
CA ARG A 207 19.08 10.57 1.21
C ARG A 207 19.00 9.15 1.79
N VAL A 208 18.48 9.01 3.02
CA VAL A 208 18.39 7.72 3.70
C VAL A 208 17.47 6.77 2.95
N ALA A 209 16.35 7.25 2.40
CA ALA A 209 15.45 6.44 1.61
C ALA A 209 16.11 5.92 0.32
N GLN A 210 16.93 6.73 -0.35
CA GLN A 210 17.68 6.30 -1.53
C GLN A 210 18.76 5.26 -1.19
N GLU A 211 19.44 5.41 -0.05
CA GLU A 211 20.38 4.41 0.48
C GLU A 211 19.66 3.09 0.78
N MET A 212 18.52 3.14 1.48
CA MET A 212 17.69 1.97 1.78
C MET A 212 17.16 1.30 0.52
N LYS A 213 16.73 2.09 -0.49
CA LYS A 213 16.28 1.58 -1.78
C LYS A 213 17.39 0.80 -2.47
N THR A 214 18.57 1.40 -2.59
CA THR A 214 19.76 0.76 -3.17
C THR A 214 20.10 -0.54 -2.44
N PHE A 215 20.17 -0.50 -1.10
CA PHE A 215 20.40 -1.68 -0.29
C PHE A 215 19.39 -2.80 -0.58
N ARG A 216 18.09 -2.49 -0.67
CA ARG A 216 17.05 -3.48 -0.99
C ARG A 216 17.25 -4.11 -2.37
N HIS A 217 17.55 -3.31 -3.40
CA HIS A 217 17.78 -3.81 -4.75
C HIS A 217 19.04 -4.70 -4.84
N ASP A 218 20.12 -4.34 -4.16
CA ASP A 218 21.33 -5.16 -4.07
C ASP A 218 21.09 -6.54 -3.42
N HIS A 219 20.04 -6.62 -2.59
CA HIS A 219 19.56 -7.83 -1.93
C HIS A 219 18.37 -8.49 -2.66
N GLY A 220 18.03 -8.03 -3.86
CA GLY A 220 17.09 -8.68 -4.77
C GLY A 220 15.63 -8.25 -4.66
N ALA A 221 15.34 -7.09 -4.05
CA ALA A 221 14.01 -6.48 -4.17
C ALA A 221 13.78 -6.06 -5.63
N LEU A 222 12.59 -6.35 -6.15
CA LEU A 222 12.31 -6.18 -7.58
C LEU A 222 11.92 -4.72 -7.88
N THR A 223 12.56 -4.12 -8.89
CA THR A 223 12.11 -2.90 -9.53
C THR A 223 10.99 -3.25 -10.50
N LEU A 224 9.77 -2.87 -10.17
CA LEU A 224 8.60 -3.09 -11.02
C LEU A 224 7.84 -1.79 -11.19
N GLU A 225 7.53 -1.44 -12.43
CA GLU A 225 6.75 -0.25 -12.76
C GLU A 225 5.46 -0.64 -13.47
N THR A 226 4.34 -0.06 -13.10
CA THR A 226 3.07 -0.29 -13.81
C THR A 226 2.45 1.02 -14.21
N VAL A 227 1.98 1.10 -15.44
CA VAL A 227 1.14 2.21 -15.90
C VAL A 227 -0.29 1.93 -15.44
N GLU A 228 -0.69 2.54 -14.33
CA GLU A 228 -2.09 2.54 -13.91
C GLU A 228 -2.85 3.69 -14.56
N ALA A 229 -3.98 3.36 -15.19
CA ALA A 229 -4.94 4.33 -15.67
C ALA A 229 -5.69 4.96 -14.49
N ARG A 230 -5.45 6.24 -14.17
CA ARG A 230 -6.35 7.02 -13.31
C ARG A 230 -7.37 7.74 -14.17
N LEU A 231 -8.65 7.52 -13.89
CA LEU A 231 -9.74 8.14 -14.62
C LEU A 231 -9.95 9.57 -14.15
N VAL A 232 -9.84 10.53 -15.07
CA VAL A 232 -10.06 11.95 -14.79
C VAL A 232 -11.51 12.30 -15.07
N PHE A 233 -12.27 12.64 -14.04
CA PHE A 233 -13.61 13.19 -14.20
C PHE A 233 -13.57 14.71 -14.22
N ASP A 234 -14.30 15.32 -15.16
CA ASP A 234 -14.73 16.72 -15.07
C ASP A 234 -16.20 16.73 -14.67
N ALA A 235 -16.47 17.14 -13.43
CA ALA A 235 -17.72 16.94 -12.74
C ALA A 235 -18.17 15.45 -12.78
N ASP A 236 -19.20 15.14 -13.57
CA ASP A 236 -19.78 13.80 -13.72
C ASP A 236 -19.37 13.09 -15.02
N GLU A 237 -18.58 13.75 -15.87
CA GLU A 237 -18.15 13.24 -17.17
C GLU A 237 -16.71 12.73 -17.09
N LEU A 238 -16.46 11.56 -17.67
CA LEU A 238 -15.13 10.97 -17.76
C LEU A 238 -14.39 11.57 -18.95
N LYS A 239 -13.26 12.26 -18.72
CA LYS A 239 -12.53 13.01 -19.75
C LYS A 239 -11.21 12.37 -20.19
N ASP A 240 -10.43 11.81 -19.28
CA ASP A 240 -9.07 11.37 -19.62
C ASP A 240 -8.56 10.22 -18.72
N VAL A 241 -7.39 9.69 -19.08
CA VAL A 241 -6.62 8.70 -18.34
C VAL A 241 -5.21 9.24 -18.09
N SER A 242 -4.85 9.53 -16.85
CA SER A 242 -3.47 9.89 -16.48
C SER A 242 -2.70 8.67 -15.96
N ALA A 243 -1.39 8.65 -16.20
CA ALA A 243 -0.47 7.69 -15.60
C ALA A 243 0.13 8.31 -14.33
N ASP A 244 0.04 7.59 -13.21
CA ASP A 244 0.73 7.99 -11.99
C ASP A 244 2.24 7.78 -12.17
N LYS A 245 3.02 8.81 -11.85
CA LYS A 245 4.48 8.75 -11.91
C LYS A 245 4.97 8.75 -10.47
N GLY A 246 5.60 7.65 -10.08
CA GLY A 246 6.37 7.61 -8.83
C GLY A 246 7.45 8.70 -8.81
N GLY A 247 8.16 8.84 -7.70
CA GLY A 247 9.21 9.84 -7.57
C GLY A 247 9.90 9.77 -6.22
N ARG A 248 10.83 10.68 -5.95
CA ARG A 248 11.61 10.67 -4.69
C ARG A 248 10.74 10.74 -3.45
N ALA A 249 9.65 11.51 -3.49
CA ALA A 249 8.69 11.58 -2.38
C ALA A 249 8.02 10.22 -2.11
N HIS A 250 7.66 9.47 -3.16
CA HIS A 250 7.12 8.12 -3.03
C HIS A 250 8.18 7.15 -2.49
N ASP A 251 9.43 7.26 -2.97
CA ASP A 251 10.54 6.44 -2.49
C ASP A 251 10.79 6.61 -0.98
N ILE A 252 10.69 7.84 -0.45
CA ILE A 252 10.81 8.12 0.99
C ILE A 252 9.81 7.26 1.77
N ILE A 253 8.54 7.42 1.45
CA ILE A 253 7.47 6.75 2.17
C ILE A 253 7.55 5.24 1.97
N GLU A 254 7.73 4.75 0.74
CA GLU A 254 7.78 3.32 0.44
C GLU A 254 8.88 2.62 1.25
N ASN A 255 10.10 3.15 1.23
CA ASN A 255 11.24 2.51 1.91
C ASN A 255 11.10 2.54 3.43
N PHE A 256 10.63 3.65 4.00
CA PHE A 256 10.40 3.75 5.43
C PHE A 256 9.28 2.83 5.90
N MET A 257 8.17 2.75 5.16
CA MET A 257 7.08 1.86 5.52
C MET A 257 7.45 0.39 5.37
N ILE A 258 8.22 0.01 4.35
CA ILE A 258 8.70 -1.37 4.22
C ILE A 258 9.60 -1.76 5.37
N ALA A 259 10.51 -0.88 5.79
CA ALA A 259 11.37 -1.12 6.94
C ALA A 259 10.56 -1.19 8.25
N ALA A 260 9.63 -0.26 8.47
CA ALA A 260 8.77 -0.24 9.66
C ALA A 260 7.93 -1.52 9.77
N ASN A 261 7.33 -1.97 8.66
CA ASN A 261 6.61 -3.23 8.54
C ASN A 261 7.47 -4.46 8.86
N GLY A 262 8.76 -4.43 8.50
CA GLY A 262 9.71 -5.46 8.90
C GLY A 262 10.06 -5.42 10.39
N VAL A 263 10.23 -4.21 10.94
CA VAL A 263 10.54 -4.00 12.37
C VAL A 263 9.40 -4.50 13.25
N THR A 264 8.14 -4.17 12.94
CA THR A 264 6.98 -4.61 13.75
C THR A 264 6.87 -6.13 13.79
N SER A 265 7.07 -6.80 12.65
CA SER A 265 7.11 -8.27 12.56
C SER A 265 8.23 -8.88 13.40
N ARG A 266 9.45 -8.33 13.33
CA ARG A 266 10.60 -8.78 14.14
C ARG A 266 10.42 -8.50 15.63
N PHE A 267 9.79 -7.39 15.99
CA PHE A 267 9.50 -7.02 17.38
C PHE A 267 8.54 -8.02 18.03
N LEU A 268 7.44 -8.39 17.36
CA LEU A 268 6.53 -9.43 17.85
C LEU A 268 7.25 -10.78 18.00
N PHE A 269 8.07 -11.13 17.01
CA PHE A 269 8.84 -12.38 17.03
C PHE A 269 9.85 -12.43 18.19
N SER A 270 10.57 -11.33 18.47
CA SER A 270 11.54 -11.25 19.58
C SER A 270 10.86 -11.34 20.95
N ARG A 271 9.61 -10.91 21.04
CA ARG A 271 8.74 -11.06 22.23
C ARG A 271 8.06 -12.42 22.33
N LYS A 272 8.36 -13.35 21.42
CA LYS A 272 7.73 -14.68 21.32
C LYS A 272 6.20 -14.61 21.16
N LEU A 273 5.71 -13.63 20.40
CA LEU A 273 4.30 -13.49 20.06
C LEU A 273 4.05 -13.81 18.59
N PRO A 274 2.81 -14.22 18.22
CA PRO A 274 2.45 -14.43 16.83
C PRO A 274 2.47 -13.12 16.03
N SER A 275 2.67 -13.25 14.72
CA SER A 275 2.61 -12.14 13.75
C SER A 275 1.68 -12.50 12.59
N LEU A 276 0.86 -11.53 12.16
CA LEU A 276 0.10 -11.61 10.92
C LEU A 276 0.96 -11.06 9.78
N ARG A 277 1.42 -11.92 8.89
CA ARG A 277 2.40 -11.59 7.85
C ARG A 277 1.73 -11.39 6.51
N ARG A 278 2.35 -10.56 5.66
CA ARG A 278 2.01 -10.44 4.25
C ARG A 278 3.07 -11.17 3.44
N VAL A 279 2.68 -12.27 2.80
CA VAL A 279 3.57 -13.19 2.09
C VAL A 279 3.26 -13.11 0.60
N VAL A 280 4.31 -13.03 -0.21
CA VAL A 280 4.26 -13.29 -1.65
C VAL A 280 5.28 -14.37 -1.88
N ARG A 281 4.80 -15.61 -2.10
CA ARG A 281 5.66 -16.78 -2.25
C ARG A 281 6.48 -16.67 -3.54
N THR A 282 7.31 -17.68 -3.78
CA THR A 282 8.00 -17.84 -5.06
C THR A 282 7.04 -17.73 -6.25
N PRO A 283 7.44 -17.12 -7.38
CA PRO A 283 6.57 -16.91 -8.52
C PRO A 283 5.86 -18.17 -8.97
N LYS A 284 4.53 -18.07 -9.16
CA LYS A 284 3.70 -19.20 -9.58
C LYS A 284 4.09 -19.76 -10.96
N ARG A 285 4.59 -18.90 -11.85
CA ARG A 285 4.99 -19.24 -13.23
C ARG A 285 6.43 -18.76 -13.50
N TRP A 286 7.37 -19.24 -12.70
CA TRP A 286 8.80 -18.92 -12.87
C TRP A 286 9.35 -19.37 -14.22
N ASP A 287 8.93 -20.54 -14.68
CA ASP A 287 9.21 -21.07 -16.02
C ASP A 287 8.91 -20.04 -17.13
N ARG A 288 7.74 -19.42 -17.10
CA ARG A 288 7.40 -18.37 -18.09
C ARG A 288 8.24 -17.10 -17.90
N ILE A 289 8.63 -16.75 -16.68
CA ILE A 289 9.55 -15.61 -16.43
C ILE A 289 10.93 -15.91 -17.06
N VAL A 290 11.43 -17.15 -16.94
CA VAL A 290 12.69 -17.59 -17.58
C VAL A 290 12.58 -17.51 -19.09
N GLU A 291 11.46 -17.93 -19.68
CA GLU A 291 11.22 -17.81 -21.12
C GLU A 291 11.20 -16.35 -21.59
N LEU A 292 10.51 -15.46 -20.89
CA LEU A 292 10.47 -14.02 -21.19
C LEU A 292 11.87 -13.38 -21.14
N ALA A 293 12.71 -13.80 -20.19
CA ALA A 293 14.10 -13.36 -20.14
C ALA A 293 14.90 -13.88 -21.34
N ALA A 294 14.70 -15.15 -21.73
CA ALA A 294 15.39 -15.76 -22.86
C ALA A 294 15.02 -15.11 -24.20
N GLU A 295 13.75 -14.72 -24.40
CA GLU A 295 13.27 -13.93 -25.55
C GLU A 295 14.04 -12.61 -25.69
N ARG A 296 14.54 -12.06 -24.56
CA ARG A 296 15.35 -10.84 -24.47
C ARG A 296 16.86 -11.11 -24.42
N ARG A 297 17.27 -12.37 -24.67
CA ARG A 297 18.66 -12.84 -24.65
C ARG A 297 19.32 -12.73 -23.27
N TYR A 298 18.52 -12.81 -22.21
CA TYR A 298 18.99 -12.91 -20.83
C TYR A 298 18.73 -14.32 -20.29
N THR A 299 19.65 -14.87 -19.51
CA THR A 299 19.50 -16.21 -18.91
C THR A 299 19.23 -16.09 -17.42
N LEU A 300 18.02 -16.50 -17.01
CA LEU A 300 17.68 -16.67 -15.60
C LEU A 300 17.94 -18.11 -15.14
N PRO A 301 18.21 -18.35 -13.85
CA PRO A 301 18.35 -19.69 -13.30
C PRO A 301 17.02 -20.47 -13.38
N ALA A 302 17.11 -21.80 -13.41
CA ALA A 302 15.94 -22.67 -13.45
C ALA A 302 15.08 -22.58 -12.18
N GLU A 303 15.72 -22.33 -11.03
CA GLU A 303 15.03 -22.12 -9.76
C GLU A 303 14.79 -20.62 -9.49
N PRO A 304 13.68 -20.26 -8.81
CA PRO A 304 13.37 -18.87 -8.48
C PRO A 304 14.48 -18.17 -7.68
N ASP A 305 15.00 -17.08 -8.24
CA ASP A 305 16.01 -16.24 -7.62
C ASP A 305 15.64 -14.77 -7.84
N SER A 306 15.29 -14.07 -6.75
CA SER A 306 14.85 -12.68 -6.82
C SER A 306 15.99 -11.73 -7.20
N LYS A 307 17.25 -12.05 -6.85
CA LYS A 307 18.41 -11.24 -7.20
C LYS A 307 18.75 -11.36 -8.68
N ALA A 308 18.70 -12.57 -9.23
CA ALA A 308 18.88 -12.79 -10.66
C ALA A 308 17.77 -12.10 -11.47
N LEU A 309 16.51 -12.20 -11.01
CA LEU A 309 15.40 -11.49 -11.65
C LEU A 309 15.58 -9.97 -11.59
N GLU A 310 16.04 -9.44 -10.46
CA GLU A 310 16.24 -7.99 -10.33
C GLU A 310 17.35 -7.45 -11.25
N GLN A 311 18.43 -8.21 -11.41
CA GLN A 311 19.50 -7.87 -12.35
C GLN A 311 18.98 -7.80 -13.79
N PHE A 312 18.13 -8.75 -14.18
CA PHE A 312 17.43 -8.72 -15.47
C PHE A 312 16.52 -7.49 -15.60
N LEU A 313 15.65 -7.24 -14.62
CA LEU A 313 14.71 -6.11 -14.65
C LEU A 313 15.45 -4.76 -14.73
N THR A 314 16.52 -4.60 -13.97
CA THR A 314 17.35 -3.39 -13.99
C THR A 314 17.98 -3.15 -15.37
N GLN A 315 18.48 -4.21 -16.02
CA GLN A 315 19.04 -4.11 -17.36
C GLN A 315 17.97 -3.73 -18.40
N GLU A 316 16.79 -4.36 -18.34
CA GLU A 316 15.70 -4.07 -19.27
C GLU A 316 15.14 -2.65 -19.08
N ARG A 317 15.06 -2.16 -17.84
CA ARG A 317 14.65 -0.78 -17.55
C ARG A 317 15.60 0.22 -18.19
N ALA A 318 16.90 -0.03 -18.13
CA ALA A 318 17.91 0.83 -18.74
C ALA A 318 17.90 0.74 -20.28
N ALA A 319 17.61 -0.44 -20.83
CA ALA A 319 17.63 -0.68 -22.28
C ALA A 319 16.37 -0.14 -22.99
N ASP A 320 15.19 -0.30 -22.39
CA ASP A 320 13.90 0.13 -22.96
C ASP A 320 12.96 0.66 -21.85
N PRO A 321 13.22 1.87 -21.31
CA PRO A 321 12.39 2.45 -20.25
C PRO A 321 10.95 2.72 -20.69
N VAL A 322 10.69 2.84 -22.00
CA VAL A 322 9.34 3.09 -22.53
C VAL A 322 8.47 1.84 -22.42
N ARG A 323 9.02 0.66 -22.72
CA ARG A 323 8.29 -0.62 -22.64
C ARG A 323 8.53 -1.39 -21.34
N PHE A 324 9.44 -0.95 -20.49
CA PHE A 324 9.70 -1.57 -19.19
C PHE A 324 8.44 -1.79 -18.32
N PRO A 325 7.46 -0.86 -18.29
CA PRO A 325 6.22 -1.11 -17.55
C PRO A 325 5.39 -2.29 -18.08
N ASP A 326 5.52 -2.64 -19.37
CA ASP A 326 4.84 -3.77 -20.00
C ASP A 326 5.46 -5.11 -19.54
N LEU A 327 6.79 -5.15 -19.49
CA LEU A 327 7.55 -6.27 -18.94
C LEU A 327 7.25 -6.45 -17.45
N SER A 328 7.30 -5.36 -16.69
CA SER A 328 6.97 -5.35 -15.26
C SER A 328 5.58 -5.89 -15.00
N LEU A 329 4.57 -5.44 -15.76
CA LEU A 329 3.21 -5.97 -15.65
C LEU A 329 3.17 -7.47 -15.93
N SER A 330 3.88 -7.96 -16.94
CA SER A 330 3.94 -9.38 -17.29
C SER A 330 4.54 -10.20 -16.14
N VAL A 331 5.67 -9.76 -15.58
CA VAL A 331 6.30 -10.39 -14.41
C VAL A 331 5.36 -10.39 -13.20
N ILE A 332 4.69 -9.27 -12.91
CA ILE A 332 3.68 -9.18 -11.83
C ILE A 332 2.58 -10.22 -11.99
N LYS A 333 2.07 -10.41 -13.22
CA LYS A 333 1.02 -11.40 -13.50
C LYS A 333 1.51 -12.85 -13.32
N LEU A 334 2.81 -13.09 -13.47
CA LEU A 334 3.43 -14.41 -13.31
C LEU A 334 3.86 -14.72 -11.86
N MET A 335 4.06 -13.69 -11.02
CA MET A 335 4.38 -13.88 -9.58
C MET A 335 3.26 -14.57 -8.80
N GLY A 336 2.00 -14.19 -9.04
CA GLY A 336 0.85 -14.67 -8.27
C GLY A 336 0.44 -13.71 -7.13
N PRO A 337 -0.69 -13.99 -6.45
CA PRO A 337 -1.22 -13.10 -5.43
C PRO A 337 -0.44 -13.20 -4.12
N GLY A 338 -0.41 -12.11 -3.36
CA GLY A 338 0.00 -12.14 -1.96
C GLY A 338 -1.13 -12.63 -1.05
N GLU A 339 -0.77 -13.21 0.08
CA GLU A 339 -1.69 -13.71 1.09
C GLU A 339 -1.28 -13.25 2.49
N TYR A 340 -2.23 -13.25 3.42
CA TYR A 340 -1.95 -13.10 4.83
C TYR A 340 -1.74 -14.48 5.44
N ALA A 341 -0.71 -14.62 6.26
CA ALA A 341 -0.39 -15.88 6.94
C ALA A 341 0.03 -15.61 8.38
N VAL A 342 -0.32 -16.52 9.29
CA VAL A 342 0.12 -16.43 10.69
C VAL A 342 1.49 -17.09 10.81
N ARG A 343 2.42 -16.40 11.48
CA ARG A 343 3.67 -17.02 11.93
C ARG A 343 3.75 -16.96 13.45
N THR A 344 3.86 -18.13 14.05
CA THR A 344 4.12 -18.34 15.47
C THR A 344 5.62 -18.58 15.71
N PRO A 345 6.17 -18.10 16.84
CA PRO A 345 7.52 -18.47 17.25
C PRO A 345 7.65 -19.98 17.44
N GLY A 346 8.74 -20.57 16.94
CA GLY A 346 9.01 -22.01 17.09
C GLY A 346 8.42 -22.91 15.99
N ALA A 347 7.47 -22.42 15.18
CA ALA A 347 7.18 -23.06 13.90
C ALA A 347 8.44 -22.98 13.03
N GLY A 348 8.89 -24.11 12.48
CA GLY A 348 10.15 -24.21 11.74
C GLY A 348 10.33 -23.12 10.68
N ALA A 349 11.58 -22.72 10.43
CA ALA A 349 11.92 -21.74 9.41
C ALA A 349 11.65 -22.33 8.01
N ASP A 350 10.40 -22.29 7.58
CA ASP A 350 10.06 -22.58 6.19
C ASP A 350 10.56 -21.42 5.33
N SER A 351 11.54 -21.71 4.48
CA SER A 351 12.19 -20.78 3.56
C SER A 351 11.23 -20.18 2.53
N SER A 352 10.00 -20.70 2.41
CA SER A 352 8.97 -20.24 1.47
C SER A 352 8.06 -19.12 1.98
N ASN A 353 8.18 -18.72 3.26
CA ASN A 353 7.24 -17.78 3.92
C ASN A 353 7.72 -16.31 3.95
N GLY A 354 8.37 -15.85 2.87
CA GLY A 354 8.79 -14.46 2.67
C GLY A 354 7.96 -13.69 1.64
N HIS A 355 8.37 -12.47 1.33
CA HIS A 355 7.80 -11.66 0.25
C HIS A 355 8.82 -11.56 -0.90
N PHE A 356 8.67 -12.41 -1.91
CA PHE A 356 9.61 -12.58 -3.02
C PHE A 356 9.91 -11.24 -3.71
N GLY A 357 8.88 -10.49 -4.10
CA GLY A 357 9.06 -9.20 -4.79
C GLY A 357 9.78 -8.11 -3.97
N LEU A 358 9.82 -8.25 -2.64
CA LEU A 358 10.48 -7.30 -1.75
C LEU A 358 11.81 -7.85 -1.20
N ALA A 359 12.15 -9.11 -1.51
CA ALA A 359 13.28 -9.85 -0.95
C ALA A 359 13.38 -9.80 0.59
N VAL A 360 12.23 -9.75 1.29
CA VAL A 360 12.18 -9.74 2.76
C VAL A 360 11.50 -10.99 3.31
N ARG A 361 12.00 -11.52 4.43
CA ARG A 361 11.42 -12.72 5.08
C ARG A 361 10.34 -12.38 6.11
N ASP A 362 10.56 -11.32 6.88
CA ASP A 362 9.68 -10.92 7.97
C ASP A 362 8.99 -9.62 7.56
N TYR A 363 7.82 -9.73 6.94
CA TYR A 363 7.02 -8.60 6.47
C TYR A 363 5.57 -8.74 6.93
N ALA A 364 5.06 -7.68 7.55
CA ALA A 364 3.66 -7.55 7.97
C ALA A 364 3.11 -6.25 7.39
N HIS A 365 1.79 -6.09 7.37
CA HIS A 365 1.21 -4.75 7.21
C HIS A 365 0.94 -4.17 8.59
N SER A 366 1.47 -2.97 8.84
CA SER A 366 1.35 -2.26 10.12
C SER A 366 1.28 -0.73 10.00
N THR A 367 1.38 -0.17 8.79
CA THR A 367 1.55 1.27 8.57
C THR A 367 0.30 1.97 8.01
N ALA A 368 -0.83 1.27 7.88
CA ALA A 368 -2.06 1.85 7.34
C ALA A 368 -3.37 1.39 8.06
N PRO A 369 -3.47 1.55 9.39
CA PRO A 369 -4.58 1.02 10.17
C PRO A 369 -5.93 1.70 9.92
N ASN A 370 -5.99 2.91 9.37
CA ASN A 370 -7.27 3.55 9.03
C ASN A 370 -8.01 2.85 7.88
N ARG A 371 -7.26 2.11 7.05
CA ARG A 371 -7.78 1.52 5.80
C ARG A 371 -7.49 0.03 5.64
N ARG A 372 -6.79 -0.61 6.59
CA ARG A 372 -6.50 -2.05 6.57
C ARG A 372 -6.65 -2.68 7.96
N PHE A 373 -7.54 -3.66 8.07
CA PHE A 373 -7.79 -4.42 9.29
C PHE A 373 -6.61 -5.29 9.73
N PRO A 374 -5.81 -5.90 8.83
CA PRO A 374 -4.56 -6.55 9.19
C PRO A 374 -3.62 -5.65 10.02
N ASP A 375 -3.55 -4.37 9.71
CA ASP A 375 -2.75 -3.39 10.45
C ASP A 375 -3.33 -3.12 11.84
N VAL A 376 -4.66 -3.10 11.99
CA VAL A 376 -5.34 -3.02 13.30
C VAL A 376 -5.06 -4.28 14.14
N ILE A 377 -5.07 -5.47 13.53
CA ILE A 377 -4.67 -6.73 14.20
C ILE A 377 -3.21 -6.62 14.67
N THR A 378 -2.30 -6.20 13.80
CA THR A 378 -0.89 -6.01 14.14
C THR A 378 -0.72 -5.00 15.29
N GLN A 379 -1.45 -3.89 15.26
CA GLN A 379 -1.42 -2.87 16.30
C GLN A 379 -1.86 -3.42 17.66
N ARG A 380 -2.94 -4.21 17.72
CA ARG A 380 -3.40 -4.90 18.93
C ARG A 380 -2.33 -5.85 19.49
N LEU A 381 -1.69 -6.63 18.61
CA LEU A 381 -0.60 -7.51 19.01
C LEU A 381 0.60 -6.73 19.55
N LEU A 382 0.97 -5.61 18.91
CA LEU A 382 2.06 -4.75 19.37
C LEU A 382 1.75 -4.14 20.75
N LYS A 383 0.53 -3.63 20.96
CA LYS A 383 0.14 -3.03 22.24
C LYS A 383 0.09 -4.06 23.38
N SER A 384 -0.39 -5.27 23.11
CA SER A 384 -0.29 -6.39 24.04
C SER A 384 1.16 -6.71 24.40
N ALA A 385 2.06 -6.74 23.39
CA ALA A 385 3.49 -6.96 23.59
C ALA A 385 4.18 -5.86 24.43
N LEU A 386 3.80 -4.60 24.23
CA LEU A 386 4.32 -3.45 24.96
C LEU A 386 3.84 -3.43 26.42
N GLY A 387 2.55 -3.69 26.63
CA GLY A 387 1.94 -3.71 27.96
C GLY A 387 2.20 -4.98 28.78
N GLY A 388 2.77 -6.03 28.16
CA GLY A 388 2.88 -7.35 28.79
C GLY A 388 1.52 -7.99 29.10
N GLN A 389 0.51 -7.65 28.30
CA GLN A 389 -0.87 -8.09 28.48
C GLN A 389 -1.11 -9.46 27.82
N GLU A 390 -2.28 -10.05 28.08
CA GLU A 390 -2.72 -11.24 27.36
C GLU A 390 -2.83 -10.98 25.85
N LEU A 391 -2.66 -12.04 25.07
CA LEU A 391 -2.79 -11.96 23.62
C LEU A 391 -4.26 -11.66 23.24
N PRO A 392 -4.52 -10.67 22.38
CA PRO A 392 -5.88 -10.29 22.00
C PRO A 392 -6.57 -11.34 21.11
N TYR A 393 -5.81 -12.26 20.53
CA TYR A 393 -6.31 -13.28 19.61
C TYR A 393 -5.65 -14.63 19.89
N GLY A 394 -6.46 -15.70 19.83
CA GLY A 394 -5.94 -17.07 19.81
C GLY A 394 -5.29 -17.42 18.47
N HIS A 395 -4.48 -18.48 18.43
CA HIS A 395 -3.81 -18.91 17.20
C HIS A 395 -4.80 -19.26 16.06
N GLY A 396 -5.81 -20.09 16.34
CA GLY A 396 -6.81 -20.45 15.33
C GLY A 396 -7.69 -19.28 14.89
N GLU A 397 -7.90 -18.29 15.78
CA GLU A 397 -8.57 -17.04 15.41
C GLU A 397 -7.72 -16.23 14.43
N LEU A 398 -6.42 -16.08 14.70
CA LEU A 398 -5.50 -15.41 13.78
C LEU A 398 -5.44 -16.09 12.40
N GLU A 399 -5.45 -17.43 12.35
CA GLU A 399 -5.44 -18.17 11.08
C GLU A 399 -6.72 -17.92 10.28
N SER A 400 -7.87 -17.94 10.96
CA SER A 400 -9.15 -17.59 10.33
C SER A 400 -9.17 -16.15 9.85
N LEU A 401 -8.62 -15.20 10.63
CA LEU A 401 -8.52 -13.80 10.26
C LEU A 401 -7.58 -13.58 9.08
N ALA A 402 -6.45 -14.29 9.03
CA ALA A 402 -5.51 -14.22 7.91
C ALA A 402 -6.20 -14.63 6.60
N LYS A 403 -6.86 -15.78 6.58
CA LYS A 403 -7.63 -16.27 5.43
C LYS A 403 -8.73 -15.28 5.03
N HIS A 404 -9.52 -14.80 5.99
CA HIS A 404 -10.60 -13.85 5.74
C HIS A 404 -10.09 -12.52 5.16
N CYS A 405 -9.00 -11.97 5.70
CA CYS A 405 -8.38 -10.76 5.17
C CYS A 405 -7.88 -10.93 3.73
N THR A 406 -7.31 -12.10 3.38
CA THR A 406 -6.93 -12.39 1.98
C THR A 406 -8.14 -12.47 1.06
N GLU A 407 -9.19 -13.20 1.47
CA GLU A 407 -10.41 -13.33 0.68
C GLU A 407 -11.10 -11.98 0.43
N LYS A 408 -11.13 -11.11 1.44
CA LYS A 408 -11.76 -9.79 1.36
C LYS A 408 -10.92 -8.76 0.61
N GLU A 409 -9.60 -8.80 0.70
CA GLU A 409 -8.72 -8.01 -0.17
C GLU A 409 -8.95 -8.37 -1.65
N ASP A 410 -9.05 -9.66 -1.96
CA ASP A 410 -9.36 -10.14 -3.30
C ASP A 410 -10.77 -9.72 -3.77
N ALA A 411 -11.75 -9.73 -2.86
CA ALA A 411 -13.09 -9.22 -3.12
C ALA A 411 -13.05 -7.73 -3.47
N ALA A 412 -12.36 -6.91 -2.68
CA ALA A 412 -12.20 -5.47 -2.89
C ALA A 412 -11.57 -5.17 -4.25
N LYS A 413 -10.42 -5.79 -4.56
CA LYS A 413 -9.76 -5.64 -5.89
C LYS A 413 -10.67 -5.99 -7.06
N LYS A 414 -11.54 -7.00 -6.90
CA LYS A 414 -12.52 -7.37 -7.94
C LYS A 414 -13.65 -6.34 -8.06
N VAL A 415 -14.05 -5.66 -7.00
CA VAL A 415 -14.99 -4.52 -7.06
C VAL A 415 -14.34 -3.37 -7.84
N GLU A 416 -13.15 -2.94 -7.43
CA GLU A 416 -12.41 -1.84 -8.05
C GLU A 416 -12.19 -2.10 -9.54
N ARG A 417 -11.71 -3.31 -9.88
CA ARG A 417 -11.53 -3.74 -11.28
C ARG A 417 -12.83 -3.74 -12.07
N GLN A 418 -13.96 -4.14 -11.48
CA GLN A 418 -15.25 -4.13 -12.18
C GLN A 418 -15.72 -2.71 -12.48
N VAL A 419 -15.57 -1.78 -11.53
CA VAL A 419 -15.94 -0.37 -11.73
C VAL A 419 -15.02 0.27 -12.76
N ARG A 420 -13.69 0.07 -12.64
CA ARG A 420 -12.70 0.55 -13.61
C ARG A 420 -13.00 0.05 -15.03
N LYS A 421 -13.33 -1.23 -15.20
CA LYS A 421 -13.71 -1.79 -16.50
C LYS A 421 -15.02 -1.22 -17.04
N SER A 422 -15.98 -0.95 -16.17
CA SER A 422 -17.26 -0.34 -16.57
C SER A 422 -17.04 1.09 -17.07
N ALA A 423 -16.19 1.85 -16.39
CA ALA A 423 -15.83 3.20 -16.79
C ALA A 423 -14.99 3.22 -18.08
N ALA A 424 -14.04 2.28 -18.22
CA ALA A 424 -13.28 2.09 -19.45
C ALA A 424 -14.17 1.72 -20.64
N ALA A 425 -15.21 0.91 -20.44
CA ALA A 425 -16.17 0.59 -21.48
C ALA A 425 -16.98 1.82 -21.93
N MET A 426 -17.38 2.68 -20.99
CA MET A 426 -18.03 3.97 -21.31
C MET A 426 -17.10 4.87 -22.14
N LEU A 427 -15.81 4.91 -21.80
CA LEU A 427 -14.82 5.72 -22.53
C LEU A 427 -14.57 5.21 -23.96
N LEU A 428 -14.54 3.90 -24.16
CA LEU A 428 -14.24 3.27 -25.46
C LEU A 428 -15.47 3.01 -26.32
N GLU A 429 -16.68 3.33 -25.86
CA GLU A 429 -17.93 3.05 -26.58
C GLU A 429 -17.95 3.64 -27.99
N SER A 430 -17.46 4.87 -28.15
CA SER A 430 -17.37 5.55 -29.44
C SER A 430 -16.25 5.05 -30.35
N ARG A 431 -15.37 4.19 -29.85
CA ARG A 431 -14.15 3.70 -30.54
C ARG A 431 -14.27 2.26 -31.02
N VAL A 432 -15.48 1.70 -31.03
CA VAL A 432 -15.74 0.35 -31.54
C VAL A 432 -15.39 0.27 -33.03
N GLY A 433 -14.54 -0.70 -33.38
CA GLY A 433 -14.04 -0.90 -34.75
C GLY A 433 -12.63 -0.34 -34.98
N GLU A 434 -12.10 0.46 -34.06
CA GLU A 434 -10.70 0.91 -34.11
C GLU A 434 -9.71 -0.22 -33.76
N ARG A 435 -8.44 -0.01 -34.14
CA ARG A 435 -7.33 -0.94 -33.89
C ARG A 435 -6.34 -0.33 -32.90
N PHE A 436 -5.80 -1.17 -32.03
CA PHE A 436 -4.90 -0.78 -30.96
C PHE A 436 -3.77 -1.79 -30.81
N ASP A 437 -2.59 -1.29 -30.48
CA ASP A 437 -1.52 -2.14 -29.98
C ASP A 437 -1.82 -2.56 -28.54
N ALA A 438 -1.48 -3.81 -28.20
CA ALA A 438 -1.77 -4.38 -26.89
C ALA A 438 -0.75 -5.46 -26.52
N ILE A 439 -0.66 -5.73 -25.21
CA ILE A 439 0.14 -6.82 -24.65
C ILE A 439 -0.77 -7.85 -23.98
N VAL A 440 -0.38 -9.12 -23.98
CA VAL A 440 -1.14 -10.19 -23.31
C VAL A 440 -0.85 -10.16 -21.81
N THR A 441 -1.87 -9.89 -21.00
CA THR A 441 -1.75 -9.76 -19.54
C THR A 441 -2.30 -10.96 -18.78
N GLY A 442 -2.85 -11.95 -19.49
CA GLY A 442 -3.31 -13.20 -18.92
C GLY A 442 -3.76 -14.18 -19.99
N ALA A 443 -3.36 -15.45 -19.87
CA ALA A 443 -3.83 -16.55 -20.72
C ALA A 443 -4.26 -17.73 -19.83
N ALA A 444 -5.48 -18.22 -20.03
CA ALA A 444 -6.03 -19.37 -19.29
C ALA A 444 -7.15 -20.03 -20.09
N ALA A 445 -7.58 -21.23 -19.69
CA ALA A 445 -8.71 -21.94 -20.32
C ALA A 445 -10.01 -21.12 -20.39
N LYS A 446 -10.21 -20.20 -19.43
CA LYS A 446 -11.36 -19.28 -19.37
C LYS A 446 -11.25 -18.06 -20.29
N GLY A 447 -10.12 -17.88 -20.97
CA GLY A 447 -9.90 -16.82 -21.95
C GLY A 447 -8.50 -16.18 -21.86
N THR A 448 -8.25 -15.29 -22.81
CA THR A 448 -7.03 -14.48 -22.90
C THR A 448 -7.38 -13.00 -22.72
N TRP A 449 -6.60 -12.30 -21.91
CA TRP A 449 -6.75 -10.89 -21.60
C TRP A 449 -5.58 -10.10 -22.17
N VAL A 450 -5.90 -8.92 -22.69
CA VAL A 450 -4.92 -7.98 -23.22
C VAL A 450 -5.09 -6.62 -22.56
N ARG A 451 -4.00 -5.88 -22.43
CA ARG A 451 -4.03 -4.45 -22.08
C ARG A 451 -3.53 -3.65 -23.28
N LEU A 452 -4.31 -2.67 -23.71
CA LEU A 452 -3.93 -1.74 -24.76
C LEU A 452 -2.71 -0.92 -24.31
N LEU A 453 -1.85 -0.50 -25.24
CA LEU A 453 -0.73 0.38 -24.91
C LEU A 453 -1.23 1.80 -24.58
N HIS A 454 -2.18 2.32 -25.37
CA HIS A 454 -2.79 3.62 -25.13
C HIS A 454 -4.25 3.68 -25.63
N PRO A 455 -5.22 4.07 -24.78
CA PRO A 455 -5.11 4.21 -23.31
C PRO A 455 -4.91 2.83 -22.63
N PRO A 456 -4.26 2.75 -21.44
CA PRO A 456 -3.88 1.48 -20.81
C PRO A 456 -5.07 0.71 -20.19
N ILE A 457 -5.97 0.22 -21.05
CA ILE A 457 -7.24 -0.43 -20.71
C ILE A 457 -7.16 -1.94 -20.95
N GLU A 458 -7.67 -2.74 -20.00
CA GLU A 458 -7.65 -4.20 -20.07
C GLU A 458 -8.97 -4.81 -20.58
N GLY A 459 -8.91 -5.57 -21.68
CA GLY A 459 -10.02 -6.29 -22.30
C GLY A 459 -9.80 -7.80 -22.37
N ARG A 460 -10.83 -8.54 -22.81
CA ARG A 460 -10.73 -9.97 -23.13
C ARG A 460 -10.71 -10.12 -24.65
N LEU A 461 -9.81 -10.93 -25.20
CA LEU A 461 -9.84 -11.31 -26.61
C LEU A 461 -11.02 -12.25 -26.88
N SER A 462 -11.77 -11.98 -27.94
CA SER A 462 -12.89 -12.81 -28.41
C SER A 462 -12.46 -13.88 -29.42
N SER A 463 -11.37 -13.64 -30.16
CA SER A 463 -10.80 -14.55 -31.17
C SER A 463 -9.29 -14.34 -31.28
N GLY A 464 -8.60 -15.23 -32.01
CA GLY A 464 -7.16 -15.11 -32.27
C GLY A 464 -6.27 -15.30 -31.04
N PHE A 465 -6.79 -15.99 -30.02
CA PHE A 465 -6.10 -16.19 -28.74
C PHE A 465 -5.32 -17.51 -28.65
N ASP A 466 -5.46 -18.39 -29.64
CA ASP A 466 -4.80 -19.70 -29.65
C ASP A 466 -3.28 -19.54 -29.70
N GLY A 467 -2.58 -20.17 -28.74
CA GLY A 467 -1.12 -20.11 -28.62
C GLY A 467 -0.57 -18.83 -27.99
N LEU A 468 -1.41 -17.86 -27.60
CA LEU A 468 -0.96 -16.68 -26.87
C LEU A 468 -0.72 -17.00 -25.39
N ASP A 469 0.37 -16.48 -24.84
CA ASP A 469 0.69 -16.49 -23.41
C ASP A 469 1.04 -15.08 -22.91
N VAL A 470 1.22 -14.91 -21.61
CA VAL A 470 1.58 -13.65 -20.96
C VAL A 470 2.95 -13.16 -21.45
N GLY A 471 3.02 -11.86 -21.72
CA GLY A 471 4.20 -11.14 -22.21
C GLY A 471 4.20 -11.01 -23.71
#